data_AF-A0A7C1QSE9-F1
#
_entry.id   AF-A0A7C1QSE9-F1
#
_cell.length_a   1.000
_cell.length_b   1.000
_cell.length_c   1.000
_cell.angle_alpha   90.00
_cell.angle_beta   90.00
_cell.angle_gamma   90.00
#
_symmetry.space_group_name_H-M   'P 1'
#
loop_
_entity.id
_entity.type
_entity.pdbx_description
1 polymer ?
#
loop_
_entity_poly.entity_id
_entity_poly.type
_entity_poly.pdbx_seq_one_letter_code
_entity_poly.pdbx_strand_id
1 'polypeptide(L)'
;MVEIPRKKYSEKAKNLVKCQFCNYKISKPYPKDSLCPKCLKFLPELFDLISLKEKKPQPKNFETKTTTVSSKLKGKVKVKKKPYNISLAKDKIKLKKGEYVKLLGITSNERTQLYCSNSNYIYLLELTNNLDFIATSILGGDLDKMLLISEEKNKEEKCQFYEKDGIIYLVYGKFPDKKGKWILEQMFNNFSELIRGKNVDNLDKLAKYNIEKEFKRRTQFILEQYISLQEIFTDQEIPYVEDKIRIDYIGLSSMSIGVISLLLSEKELNIDVPGEFDNPEDEKEMKESMLTAKIEAIAANTQGNTGATPRWIAVKLGFQNYRFLTFKKYENDYFLSMLSEGNLGKITQVEELLDPKISKVTGTVFSGNLKPFNELKTKVSKDFGNRRKFPPFNFDRILLRIP
;
A
#
# COMPACT_ATOMS: atom_id res chain seq x y z
N MET A 1 74.33 43.42 -8.77
CA MET A 1 73.98 42.62 -7.57
C MET A 1 73.12 41.46 -8.05
N VAL A 2 73.77 40.37 -8.44
CA VAL A 2 73.98 39.13 -7.64
C VAL A 2 72.67 38.37 -7.47
N GLU A 3 72.49 37.33 -8.28
CA GLU A 3 71.46 36.31 -8.08
C GLU A 3 71.63 35.70 -6.68
N ILE A 4 70.61 35.86 -5.85
CA ILE A 4 70.57 35.23 -4.53
C ILE A 4 70.22 33.75 -4.76
N PRO A 5 71.10 32.80 -4.43
CA PRO A 5 70.81 31.39 -4.63
C PRO A 5 69.67 30.99 -3.70
N ARG A 6 68.55 30.53 -4.29
CA ARG A 6 67.48 29.85 -3.53
C ARG A 6 68.01 28.51 -3.03
N LYS A 7 68.62 28.51 -1.83
CA LYS A 7 68.87 27.25 -1.11
C LYS A 7 67.52 26.58 -0.81
N LYS A 8 67.32 25.40 -1.40
CA LYS A 8 66.34 24.42 -0.88
C LYS A 8 66.80 24.05 0.53
N TYR A 9 66.10 24.53 1.55
CA TYR A 9 66.33 24.08 2.92
C TYR A 9 65.57 22.77 3.16
N SER A 10 66.32 21.71 3.44
CA SER A 10 65.80 20.42 3.87
C SER A 10 65.17 20.53 5.26
N GLU A 11 64.02 19.88 5.45
CA GLU A 11 63.15 19.93 6.64
C GLU A 11 63.71 19.24 7.91
N LYS A 12 65.02 19.02 8.03
CA LYS A 12 65.59 18.38 9.22
C LYS A 12 66.63 19.26 9.88
N ALA A 13 66.29 19.69 11.10
CA ALA A 13 67.08 20.36 12.14
C ALA A 13 67.10 21.90 12.13
N LYS A 14 66.09 22.55 12.74
CA LYS A 14 66.26 23.87 13.38
C LYS A 14 65.35 24.04 14.60
N ASN A 15 65.72 23.42 15.73
CA ASN A 15 65.20 23.80 17.06
C ASN A 15 66.03 24.92 17.71
N LEU A 16 67.07 25.41 17.02
CA LEU A 16 68.01 26.42 17.50
C LEU A 16 68.33 27.42 16.37
N VAL A 17 68.26 28.71 16.69
CA VAL A 17 68.67 29.84 15.84
C VAL A 17 69.82 30.56 16.53
N LYS A 18 70.92 30.85 15.82
CA LYS A 18 72.03 31.64 16.37
C LYS A 18 71.87 33.10 16.00
N CYS A 19 72.03 34.00 16.98
CA CYS A 19 72.09 35.43 16.73
C CYS A 19 73.37 35.76 15.96
N GLN A 20 73.22 36.41 14.80
CA GLN A 20 74.35 36.80 13.95
C GLN A 20 75.22 37.91 14.57
N PHE A 21 74.71 38.64 15.58
CA PHE A 21 75.40 39.79 16.19
C PHE A 21 76.16 39.47 17.48
N CYS A 22 75.71 38.45 18.24
CA CYS A 22 76.34 38.11 19.53
C CYS A 22 76.55 36.60 19.72
N ASN A 23 76.32 35.80 18.67
CA ASN A 23 76.41 34.34 18.65
C ASN A 23 75.57 33.58 19.69
N TYR A 24 74.65 34.28 20.36
CA TYR A 24 73.73 33.66 21.32
C TYR A 24 72.79 32.67 20.63
N LYS A 25 72.61 31.49 21.22
CA LYS A 25 71.81 30.39 20.71
C LYS A 25 70.39 30.45 21.30
N ILE A 26 69.38 30.63 20.45
CA ILE A 26 67.98 30.78 20.82
C ILE A 26 67.22 29.52 20.40
N SER A 27 66.57 28.83 21.35
CA SER A 27 65.70 27.67 21.08
C SER A 27 64.22 28.01 21.21
N LYS A 28 63.34 27.13 20.73
CA LYS A 28 61.88 27.30 20.92
C LYS A 28 61.49 27.23 22.42
N PRO A 29 60.43 27.95 22.85
CA PRO A 29 59.62 28.88 22.07
C PRO A 29 60.37 30.19 21.77
N TYR A 30 60.22 30.69 20.55
CA TYR A 30 60.94 31.89 20.10
C TYR A 30 60.28 33.18 20.63
N PRO A 31 61.06 34.24 20.91
CA PRO A 31 60.54 35.55 21.32
C PRO A 31 59.61 36.15 20.26
N LYS A 32 58.42 36.61 20.65
CA LYS A 32 57.38 37.13 19.73
C LYS A 32 57.79 38.42 19.02
N ASP A 33 58.63 39.21 19.65
CA ASP A 33 59.21 40.45 19.14
C ASP A 33 60.36 40.23 18.14
N SER A 34 60.77 38.97 17.90
CA SER A 34 61.84 38.60 16.96
C SER A 34 63.20 39.24 17.27
N LEU A 35 63.40 39.71 18.52
CA LEU A 35 64.65 40.28 18.99
C LEU A 35 65.50 39.19 19.66
N CYS A 36 66.82 39.36 19.60
CA CYS A 36 67.71 38.54 20.41
C CYS A 36 67.57 38.90 21.90
N PRO A 37 67.29 37.95 22.81
CA PRO A 37 67.14 38.24 24.24
C PRO A 37 68.39 38.86 24.88
N LYS A 38 69.58 38.59 24.31
CA LYS A 38 70.85 39.03 24.89
C LYS A 38 71.31 40.41 24.43
N CYS A 39 71.11 40.74 23.15
CA CYS A 39 71.59 42.02 22.59
C CYS A 39 70.49 42.92 22.05
N LEU A 40 69.22 42.49 22.15
CA LEU A 40 68.02 43.21 21.72
C LEU A 40 68.02 43.63 20.25
N LYS A 41 68.94 43.12 19.44
CA LYS A 41 68.98 43.34 17.99
C LYS A 41 68.01 42.40 17.30
N PHE A 42 67.34 42.93 16.28
CA PHE A 42 66.37 42.20 15.47
C PHE A 42 67.02 41.09 14.65
N LEU A 43 66.38 39.92 14.62
CA LEU A 43 66.85 38.75 13.89
C LEU A 43 65.84 38.36 12.79
N PRO A 44 66.16 38.63 11.51
CA PRO A 44 65.28 38.31 10.38
C PRO A 44 64.90 36.84 10.32
N GLU A 45 65.82 35.93 10.66
CA GLU A 45 65.55 34.49 10.70
C GLU A 45 64.47 34.10 11.72
N LEU A 46 64.33 34.82 12.84
CA LEU A 46 63.24 34.57 13.79
C LEU A 46 61.91 35.14 13.29
N PHE A 47 61.95 36.31 12.65
CA PHE A 47 60.78 36.95 12.08
C PHE A 47 60.14 36.11 10.98
N ASP A 48 60.93 35.53 10.07
CA ASP A 48 60.43 34.65 9.01
C ASP A 48 59.81 33.36 9.59
N LEU A 49 60.41 32.81 10.65
CA LEU A 49 59.91 31.60 11.33
C LEU A 49 58.59 31.84 12.10
N ILE A 50 58.37 33.06 12.60
CA ILE A 50 57.13 33.44 13.31
C ILE A 50 56.05 33.88 12.31
N SER A 51 56.43 34.63 11.27
CA SER A 51 55.50 35.17 10.24
C SER A 51 54.91 34.08 9.34
N LEU A 52 55.58 32.94 9.16
CA LEU A 52 55.04 31.78 8.44
C LEU A 52 53.89 31.07 9.19
N LYS A 53 53.67 31.35 10.49
CA LYS A 53 52.59 30.73 11.29
C LYS A 53 51.32 31.54 11.44
N GLU A 54 51.32 32.83 11.13
CA GLU A 54 50.12 33.67 11.24
C GLU A 54 49.45 33.87 9.87
N LYS A 55 48.73 32.84 9.41
CA LYS A 55 47.66 33.09 8.44
C LYS A 55 46.49 33.74 9.17
N LYS A 56 46.26 35.03 8.90
CA LYS A 56 45.09 35.79 9.35
C LYS A 56 43.79 35.05 9.00
N PRO A 57 42.80 34.94 9.90
CA PRO A 57 41.49 34.39 9.55
C PRO A 57 40.77 35.37 8.63
N GLN A 58 40.48 34.95 7.39
CA GLN A 58 39.53 35.66 6.55
C GLN A 58 38.11 35.43 7.10
N PRO A 59 37.23 36.45 7.12
CA PRO A 59 35.83 36.24 7.44
C PRO A 59 35.23 35.26 6.43
N LYS A 60 34.47 34.27 6.91
CA LYS A 60 33.75 33.33 6.04
C LYS A 60 32.77 34.13 5.18
N ASN A 61 33.04 34.21 3.88
CA ASN A 61 31.99 34.52 2.93
C ASN A 61 30.92 33.44 3.08
N PHE A 62 29.71 33.85 3.47
CA PHE A 62 28.54 32.97 3.41
C PHE A 62 28.18 32.82 1.94
N GLU A 63 28.74 31.79 1.31
CA GLU A 63 28.10 31.23 0.13
C GLU A 63 26.76 30.64 0.58
N THR A 64 25.66 31.21 0.10
CA THR A 64 24.38 30.50 0.08
C THR A 64 24.62 29.18 -0.61
N LYS A 65 24.68 28.11 0.18
CA LYS A 65 24.70 26.76 -0.36
C LYS A 65 23.39 26.57 -1.12
N THR A 66 23.44 26.72 -2.43
CA THR A 66 22.49 26.09 -3.36
C THR A 66 22.75 24.59 -3.36
N THR A 67 22.65 23.97 -2.18
CA THR A 67 22.51 22.53 -2.06
C THR A 67 21.14 22.19 -2.58
N THR A 68 21.06 21.98 -3.89
CA THR A 68 20.01 21.15 -4.46
C THR A 68 20.01 19.81 -3.74
N VAL A 69 18.83 19.20 -3.55
CA VAL A 69 18.67 17.91 -2.85
C VAL A 69 19.62 16.83 -3.40
N SER A 70 19.95 16.94 -4.70
CA SER A 70 20.97 16.17 -5.43
C SER A 70 22.36 16.14 -4.75
N SER A 71 22.85 17.25 -4.22
CA SER A 71 24.22 17.33 -3.67
C SER A 71 24.35 16.79 -2.25
N LYS A 72 23.25 16.71 -1.48
CA LYS A 72 23.22 16.02 -0.16
C LYS A 72 23.12 14.50 -0.27
N LEU A 73 22.66 13.98 -1.42
CA LEU A 73 22.52 12.54 -1.68
C LEU A 73 23.74 11.92 -2.39
N LYS A 74 24.60 12.73 -3.02
CA LYS A 74 25.88 12.29 -3.60
C LYS A 74 26.85 11.84 -2.50
N GLY A 75 26.85 10.55 -2.21
CA GLY A 75 27.86 9.88 -1.37
C GLY A 75 27.30 8.97 -0.27
N LYS A 76 26.02 9.09 0.10
CA LYS A 76 25.39 8.24 1.15
C LYS A 76 24.47 7.14 0.63
N VAL A 77 24.11 7.14 -0.65
CA VAL A 77 23.38 6.01 -1.26
C VAL A 77 24.33 5.24 -2.18
N LYS A 78 25.10 4.32 -1.60
CA LYS A 78 25.62 3.19 -2.37
C LYS A 78 24.39 2.31 -2.68
N VAL A 79 23.83 2.42 -3.89
CA VAL A 79 22.93 1.39 -4.42
C VAL A 79 23.81 0.14 -4.63
N LYS A 80 23.98 -0.65 -3.57
CA LYS A 80 24.91 -1.78 -3.51
C LYS A 80 24.38 -3.06 -4.15
N LYS A 81 23.28 -2.98 -4.90
CA LYS A 81 22.70 -4.13 -5.61
C LYS A 81 22.51 -3.73 -7.07
N LYS A 82 23.04 -4.54 -7.99
CA LYS A 82 22.72 -4.46 -9.43
C LYS A 82 21.18 -4.36 -9.58
N PRO A 83 20.66 -3.62 -10.59
CA PRO A 83 19.23 -3.62 -10.86
C PRO A 83 18.79 -5.08 -11.02
N TYR A 84 17.81 -5.47 -10.21
CA TYR A 84 17.22 -6.80 -10.31
C TYR A 84 16.54 -6.82 -11.69
N ASN A 85 17.02 -7.65 -12.62
CA ASN A 85 16.45 -7.65 -13.96
C ASN A 85 15.08 -8.33 -13.90
N ILE A 86 14.01 -7.53 -13.95
CA ILE A 86 12.63 -8.01 -13.86
C ILE A 86 12.15 -8.38 -15.27
N SER A 87 11.77 -9.63 -15.45
CA SER A 87 11.08 -10.06 -16.67
C SER A 87 9.58 -9.94 -16.48
N LEU A 88 8.97 -9.03 -17.26
CA LEU A 88 7.50 -8.87 -17.33
C LEU A 88 6.81 -10.00 -18.12
N ALA A 89 7.57 -10.87 -18.79
CA ALA A 89 7.03 -11.95 -19.61
C ALA A 89 6.61 -13.19 -18.79
N LYS A 90 6.83 -13.19 -17.48
CA LYS A 90 6.48 -14.31 -16.60
C LYS A 90 5.08 -14.12 -16.04
N ASP A 91 4.33 -15.21 -15.94
CA ASP A 91 3.01 -15.23 -15.29
C ASP A 91 3.01 -14.73 -13.85
N LYS A 92 4.16 -14.87 -13.20
CA LYS A 92 4.39 -14.48 -11.82
C LYS A 92 5.70 -13.72 -11.73
N ILE A 93 5.58 -12.41 -11.56
CA ILE A 93 6.72 -11.51 -11.35
C ILE A 93 7.14 -11.64 -9.88
N LYS A 94 8.19 -12.43 -9.64
CA LYS A 94 8.73 -12.61 -8.29
C LYS A 94 9.42 -11.33 -7.82
N LEU A 95 9.05 -10.90 -6.63
CA LEU A 95 9.66 -9.79 -5.92
C LEU A 95 10.53 -10.36 -4.78
N LYS A 96 10.89 -9.53 -3.80
CA LYS A 96 11.68 -9.96 -2.62
C LYS A 96 10.77 -10.52 -1.52
N LYS A 97 11.36 -11.28 -0.59
CA LYS A 97 10.68 -11.83 0.61
C LYS A 97 9.42 -12.67 0.32
N GLY A 98 9.40 -13.40 -0.80
CA GLY A 98 8.26 -14.25 -1.18
C GLY A 98 7.05 -13.48 -1.75
N GLU A 99 7.18 -12.16 -1.90
CA GLU A 99 6.20 -11.30 -2.57
C GLU A 99 6.21 -11.54 -4.09
N TYR A 100 5.09 -11.26 -4.75
CA TYR A 100 4.99 -11.32 -6.20
C TYR A 100 3.78 -10.55 -6.72
N VAL A 101 3.85 -10.17 -7.99
CA VAL A 101 2.75 -9.60 -8.75
C VAL A 101 2.43 -10.55 -9.92
N LYS A 102 1.14 -10.82 -10.13
CA LYS A 102 0.61 -11.61 -11.24
C LYS A 102 0.07 -10.73 -12.36
N LEU A 103 -0.54 -9.60 -11.99
CA LEU A 103 -1.12 -8.64 -12.93
C LEU A 103 -0.97 -7.21 -12.42
N LEU A 104 -0.64 -6.32 -13.36
CA LEU A 104 -0.82 -4.88 -13.29
C LEU A 104 -1.74 -4.50 -14.46
N GLY A 105 -2.81 -3.79 -14.15
CA GLY A 105 -3.86 -3.49 -15.12
C GLY A 105 -4.31 -2.03 -15.04
N ILE A 106 -4.73 -1.50 -16.19
CA ILE A 106 -5.35 -0.18 -16.33
C ILE A 106 -6.55 -0.32 -17.26
N THR A 107 -7.71 0.13 -16.81
CA THR A 107 -8.97 0.19 -17.57
C THR A 107 -9.68 1.51 -17.31
N SER A 108 -10.48 1.99 -18.25
CA SER A 108 -11.41 3.11 -17.99
C SER A 108 -12.73 2.60 -17.42
N ASN A 109 -13.51 3.51 -16.82
CA ASN A 109 -14.88 3.21 -16.38
C ASN A 109 -15.81 2.86 -17.55
N GLU A 110 -15.48 3.29 -18.77
CA GLU A 110 -16.16 2.88 -20.02
C GLU A 110 -15.67 1.50 -20.53
N ARG A 111 -14.93 0.76 -19.72
CA ARG A 111 -14.42 -0.59 -20.02
C ARG A 111 -13.39 -0.62 -21.15
N THR A 112 -12.72 0.49 -21.44
CA THR A 112 -11.59 0.49 -22.37
C THR A 112 -10.36 -0.07 -21.67
N GLN A 113 -9.84 -1.20 -22.15
CA GLN A 113 -8.54 -1.69 -21.72
C GLN A 113 -7.42 -0.75 -22.20
N LEU A 114 -6.61 -0.26 -21.26
CA LEU A 114 -5.50 0.66 -21.53
C LEU A 114 -4.13 0.00 -21.34
N TYR A 115 -4.03 -0.94 -20.39
CA TYR A 115 -2.82 -1.70 -20.15
C TYR A 115 -3.11 -3.01 -19.42
N CYS A 116 -2.45 -4.09 -19.83
CA CYS A 116 -2.49 -5.37 -19.16
C CYS A 116 -1.10 -6.01 -19.16
N SER A 117 -0.49 -6.19 -17.99
CA SER A 117 0.86 -6.78 -17.92
C SER A 117 0.85 -8.29 -18.19
N ASN A 118 -0.29 -8.97 -18.04
CA ASN A 118 -0.42 -10.41 -18.21
C ASN A 118 -1.80 -10.77 -18.80
N SER A 119 -1.80 -11.19 -20.06
CA SER A 119 -3.02 -11.56 -20.81
C SER A 119 -3.80 -12.73 -20.20
N ASN A 120 -3.15 -13.61 -19.42
CA ASN A 120 -3.83 -14.72 -18.75
C ASN A 120 -4.82 -14.25 -17.67
N TYR A 121 -4.70 -13.01 -17.22
CA TYR A 121 -5.59 -12.40 -16.24
C TYR A 121 -6.36 -11.20 -16.82
N ILE A 122 -6.51 -11.13 -18.15
CA ILE A 122 -7.24 -10.04 -18.83
C ILE A 122 -8.68 -9.89 -18.30
N TYR A 123 -9.36 -11.00 -18.02
CA TYR A 123 -10.70 -10.99 -17.46
C TYR A 123 -10.79 -10.33 -16.07
N LEU A 124 -9.67 -10.19 -15.34
CA LEU A 124 -9.66 -9.44 -14.09
C LEU A 124 -9.87 -7.94 -14.33
N LEU A 125 -9.46 -7.40 -15.49
CA LEU A 125 -9.75 -6.01 -15.89
C LEU A 125 -11.25 -5.80 -16.14
N GLU A 126 -11.89 -6.76 -16.79
CA GLU A 126 -13.35 -6.73 -17.02
C GLU A 126 -14.11 -6.90 -15.71
N LEU A 127 -13.68 -7.85 -14.88
CA LEU A 127 -14.22 -8.06 -13.54
C LEU A 127 -14.11 -6.80 -12.70
N THR A 128 -13.02 -6.04 -12.81
CA THR A 128 -12.80 -4.81 -12.03
C THR A 128 -13.92 -3.80 -12.25
N ASN A 129 -14.37 -3.58 -13.49
CA ASN A 129 -15.47 -2.66 -13.78
C ASN A 129 -16.80 -3.14 -13.19
N ASN A 130 -17.10 -4.44 -13.31
CA ASN A 130 -18.32 -5.01 -12.72
C ASN A 130 -18.27 -4.98 -11.19
N LEU A 131 -17.11 -5.28 -10.61
CA LEU A 131 -16.87 -5.28 -9.18
C LEU A 131 -17.00 -3.87 -8.63
N ASP A 132 -16.40 -2.89 -9.28
CA ASP A 132 -16.50 -1.48 -8.91
C ASP A 132 -17.96 -1.03 -8.94
N PHE A 133 -18.67 -1.24 -10.05
CA PHE A 133 -20.08 -0.89 -10.18
C PHE A 133 -20.95 -1.53 -9.08
N ILE A 134 -20.86 -2.85 -8.88
CA ILE A 134 -21.74 -3.55 -7.94
C ILE A 134 -21.35 -3.21 -6.49
N ALA A 135 -20.07 -3.27 -6.14
CA ALA A 135 -19.61 -3.06 -4.76
C ALA A 135 -19.86 -1.62 -4.30
N THR A 136 -19.56 -0.63 -5.14
CA THR A 136 -19.84 0.78 -4.83
C THR A 136 -21.35 1.05 -4.76
N SER A 137 -22.17 0.40 -5.60
CA SER A 137 -23.63 0.55 -5.53
C SER A 137 -24.21 0.06 -4.20
N ILE A 138 -23.69 -1.03 -3.62
CA ILE A 138 -24.22 -1.61 -2.38
C ILE A 138 -23.64 -0.91 -1.16
N LEU A 139 -22.31 -0.76 -1.13
CA LEU A 139 -21.58 -0.33 0.05
C LEU A 139 -21.43 1.18 0.12
N GLY A 140 -21.50 1.91 -1.00
CA GLY A 140 -21.14 3.32 -1.06
C GLY A 140 -19.64 3.56 -0.87
N GLY A 141 -19.08 4.54 -1.58
CA GLY A 141 -17.64 4.88 -1.54
C GLY A 141 -16.85 4.27 -2.71
N ASP A 142 -15.52 4.22 -2.58
CA ASP A 142 -14.60 3.84 -3.67
C ASP A 142 -14.02 2.43 -3.46
N LEU A 143 -14.00 1.60 -4.52
CA LEU A 143 -13.41 0.26 -4.46
C LEU A 143 -11.91 0.35 -4.11
N ASP A 144 -11.48 -0.29 -3.02
CA ASP A 144 -10.11 -0.13 -2.49
C ASP A 144 -9.26 -1.39 -2.66
N LYS A 145 -9.79 -2.55 -2.22
CA LYS A 145 -9.07 -3.83 -2.20
C LYS A 145 -9.99 -5.04 -2.01
N MET A 146 -9.51 -6.20 -2.44
CA MET A 146 -10.17 -7.50 -2.32
C MET A 146 -9.13 -8.56 -1.94
N LEU A 147 -9.52 -9.51 -1.09
CA LEU A 147 -8.73 -10.70 -0.80
C LEU A 147 -9.39 -11.91 -1.47
N LEU A 148 -8.59 -12.67 -2.23
CA LEU A 148 -8.99 -13.89 -2.90
C LEU A 148 -8.33 -15.10 -2.22
N ILE A 149 -9.11 -16.18 -2.07
CA ILE A 149 -8.63 -17.48 -1.61
C ILE A 149 -8.76 -18.46 -2.78
N SER A 150 -7.62 -18.96 -3.25
CA SER A 150 -7.58 -19.99 -4.29
C SER A 150 -8.05 -21.33 -3.73
N GLU A 151 -9.05 -21.95 -4.37
CA GLU A 151 -9.66 -23.21 -3.90
C GLU A 151 -8.66 -24.38 -3.89
N GLU A 152 -7.79 -24.49 -4.91
CA GLU A 152 -6.86 -25.62 -5.04
C GLU A 152 -5.69 -25.60 -4.05
N LYS A 153 -5.26 -24.42 -3.62
CA LYS A 153 -3.97 -24.24 -2.91
C LYS A 153 -4.09 -23.52 -1.58
N ASN A 154 -5.32 -23.13 -1.20
CA ASN A 154 -5.63 -22.28 -0.06
C ASN A 154 -4.67 -21.07 0.06
N LYS A 155 -4.35 -20.47 -1.09
CA LYS A 155 -3.41 -19.34 -1.18
C LYS A 155 -4.20 -18.04 -1.17
N GLU A 156 -3.84 -17.19 -0.24
CA GLU A 156 -4.33 -15.83 -0.14
C GLU A 156 -3.55 -14.90 -1.08
N GLU A 157 -4.28 -14.24 -1.96
CA GLU A 157 -3.79 -13.23 -2.88
C GLU A 157 -4.67 -11.98 -2.79
N LYS A 158 -4.05 -10.81 -2.90
CA LYS A 158 -4.73 -9.52 -2.80
C LYS A 158 -4.86 -8.91 -4.18
N CYS A 159 -6.02 -8.34 -4.45
CA CYS A 159 -6.23 -7.39 -5.52
C CYS A 159 -6.44 -6.01 -4.89
N GLN A 160 -5.74 -4.99 -5.37
CA GLN A 160 -5.94 -3.61 -4.93
C GLN A 160 -6.29 -2.74 -6.12
N PHE A 161 -7.16 -1.78 -5.86
CA PHE A 161 -7.72 -0.87 -6.84
C PHE A 161 -7.40 0.57 -6.47
N TYR A 162 -7.37 1.42 -7.49
CA TYR A 162 -7.26 2.86 -7.35
C TYR A 162 -7.99 3.47 -8.53
N GLU A 163 -9.11 4.13 -8.29
CA GLU A 163 -9.83 4.91 -9.30
C GLU A 163 -9.37 6.37 -9.19
N LYS A 164 -9.12 6.99 -10.34
CA LYS A 164 -8.91 8.42 -10.46
C LYS A 164 -9.19 8.90 -11.87
N ASP A 165 -9.94 9.99 -11.97
CA ASP A 165 -10.27 10.66 -13.23
C ASP A 165 -10.92 9.70 -14.26
N GLY A 166 -11.76 8.77 -13.82
CA GLY A 166 -12.45 7.80 -14.68
C GLY A 166 -11.57 6.62 -15.14
N ILE A 167 -10.39 6.47 -14.54
CA ILE A 167 -9.44 5.40 -14.84
C ILE A 167 -9.22 4.55 -13.58
N ILE A 168 -9.37 3.24 -13.73
CA ILE A 168 -9.15 2.26 -12.67
C ILE A 168 -7.81 1.56 -12.89
N TYR A 169 -6.93 1.70 -11.92
CA TYR A 169 -5.65 1.00 -11.81
C TYR A 169 -5.81 -0.19 -10.89
N LEU A 170 -5.25 -1.34 -11.27
CA LEU A 170 -5.29 -2.53 -10.43
C LEU A 170 -3.94 -3.24 -10.34
N VAL A 171 -3.71 -3.86 -9.18
CA VAL A 171 -2.56 -4.75 -8.94
C VAL A 171 -3.04 -6.01 -8.24
N TYR A 172 -2.61 -7.16 -8.74
CA TYR A 172 -3.00 -8.48 -8.22
C TYR A 172 -1.78 -9.35 -7.93
N GLY A 173 -1.75 -9.96 -6.75
CA GLY A 173 -0.67 -10.85 -6.32
C GLY A 173 -0.55 -10.97 -4.81
N LYS A 174 0.67 -11.15 -4.30
CA LYS A 174 0.97 -11.22 -2.86
C LYS A 174 2.01 -10.17 -2.50
N PHE A 175 1.58 -9.12 -1.82
CA PHE A 175 2.43 -8.01 -1.39
C PHE A 175 1.79 -7.30 -0.18
N PRO A 176 2.58 -6.57 0.63
CA PRO A 176 2.07 -5.71 1.69
C PRO A 176 1.17 -4.58 1.17
N ASP A 177 0.20 -4.16 1.99
CA ASP A 177 -0.83 -3.20 1.57
C ASP A 177 -0.24 -1.84 1.14
N LYS A 178 0.70 -1.31 1.94
CA LYS A 178 1.38 -0.03 1.65
C LYS A 178 2.12 -0.06 0.31
N LYS A 179 2.71 -1.21 -0.03
CA LYS A 179 3.50 -1.33 -1.26
C LYS A 179 2.61 -1.50 -2.49
N GLY A 180 1.48 -2.19 -2.37
CA GLY A 180 0.48 -2.26 -3.44
C GLY A 180 -0.08 -0.88 -3.76
N LYS A 181 -0.44 -0.08 -2.74
CA LYS A 181 -0.89 1.31 -2.94
C LYS A 181 0.18 2.18 -3.56
N TRP A 182 1.43 2.05 -3.13
CA TRP A 182 2.55 2.74 -3.77
C TRP A 182 2.69 2.38 -5.26
N ILE A 183 2.56 1.10 -5.64
CA ILE A 183 2.57 0.69 -7.06
C ILE A 183 1.45 1.41 -7.82
N LEU A 184 0.23 1.41 -7.29
CA LEU A 184 -0.93 2.04 -7.93
C LEU A 184 -0.75 3.55 -8.11
N GLU A 185 -0.23 4.24 -7.10
CA GLU A 185 0.11 5.67 -7.18
C GLU A 185 1.18 5.93 -8.25
N GLN A 186 2.21 5.08 -8.32
CA GLN A 186 3.22 5.21 -9.37
C GLN A 186 2.64 4.92 -10.75
N MET A 187 1.74 3.95 -10.88
CA MET A 187 1.04 3.69 -12.14
C MET A 187 0.23 4.90 -12.59
N PHE A 188 -0.55 5.50 -11.68
CA PHE A 188 -1.28 6.73 -11.96
C PHE A 188 -0.36 7.87 -12.42
N ASN A 189 0.68 8.20 -11.65
CA ASN A 189 1.61 9.28 -12.01
C ASN A 189 2.26 9.06 -13.38
N ASN A 190 2.71 7.83 -13.63
CA ASN A 190 3.37 7.50 -14.90
C ASN A 190 2.40 7.45 -16.08
N PHE A 191 1.14 7.05 -15.86
CA PHE A 191 0.14 6.95 -16.92
C PHE A 191 -0.47 8.31 -17.25
N SER A 192 -0.80 9.11 -16.23
CA SER A 192 -1.34 10.48 -16.38
C SER A 192 -0.40 11.38 -17.20
N GLU A 193 0.91 11.32 -16.93
CA GLU A 193 1.94 12.01 -17.73
C GLU A 193 1.97 11.60 -19.20
N LEU A 194 1.61 10.35 -19.47
CA LEU A 194 1.70 9.74 -20.80
C LEU A 194 0.44 10.05 -21.62
N ILE A 195 -0.74 10.05 -21.01
CA ILE A 195 -2.00 10.44 -21.66
C ILE A 195 -2.16 11.96 -21.75
N ARG A 196 -1.53 12.74 -20.85
CA ARG A 196 -1.59 14.21 -20.79
C ARG A 196 -3.02 14.77 -20.82
N GLY A 197 -3.94 14.13 -20.09
CA GLY A 197 -5.35 14.54 -20.01
C GLY A 197 -6.18 14.27 -21.27
N LYS A 198 -5.68 13.51 -22.25
CA LYS A 198 -6.49 13.05 -23.38
C LYS A 198 -7.59 12.12 -22.89
N ASN A 199 -8.78 12.23 -23.49
CA ASN A 199 -9.83 11.23 -23.33
C ASN A 199 -9.35 9.91 -23.95
N VAL A 200 -9.13 8.91 -23.09
CA VAL A 200 -8.55 7.62 -23.44
C VAL A 200 -9.50 6.71 -24.21
N ASP A 201 -10.81 6.88 -24.01
CA ASP A 201 -11.85 6.07 -24.66
C ASP A 201 -11.94 6.40 -26.15
N ASN A 202 -11.79 7.69 -26.49
CA ASN A 202 -11.83 8.20 -27.87
C ASN A 202 -10.50 8.10 -28.64
N LEU A 203 -9.46 7.49 -28.07
CA LEU A 203 -8.20 7.28 -28.78
C LEU A 203 -8.34 6.22 -29.88
N ASP A 204 -7.65 6.44 -30.99
CA ASP A 204 -7.56 5.45 -32.05
C ASP A 204 -6.72 4.23 -31.60
N LYS A 205 -6.85 3.12 -32.33
CA LYS A 205 -6.15 1.87 -32.01
C LYS A 205 -4.63 2.04 -31.97
N LEU A 206 -4.09 2.89 -32.83
CA LEU A 206 -2.66 3.12 -32.93
C LEU A 206 -2.13 3.92 -31.72
N ALA A 207 -2.84 4.95 -31.26
CA ALA A 207 -2.49 5.66 -30.04
C ALA A 207 -2.61 4.76 -28.81
N LYS A 208 -3.68 3.95 -28.69
CA LYS A 208 -3.84 2.99 -27.59
C LYS A 208 -2.67 1.99 -27.54
N TYR A 209 -2.27 1.43 -28.68
CA TYR A 209 -1.11 0.54 -28.77
C TYR A 209 0.21 1.22 -28.36
N ASN A 210 0.44 2.46 -28.81
CA ASN A 210 1.64 3.21 -28.45
C ASN A 210 1.69 3.49 -26.94
N ILE A 211 0.55 3.87 -26.36
CA ILE A 211 0.40 4.08 -24.91
C ILE A 211 0.75 2.82 -24.13
N GLU A 212 0.17 1.68 -24.51
CA GLU A 212 0.42 0.39 -23.87
C GLU A 212 1.91 0.01 -23.93
N LYS A 213 2.53 0.16 -25.11
CA LYS A 213 3.95 -0.17 -25.34
C LYS A 213 4.89 0.71 -24.53
N GLU A 214 4.62 2.00 -24.46
CA GLU A 214 5.41 2.94 -23.66
C GLU A 214 5.22 2.68 -22.15
N PHE A 215 3.99 2.44 -21.72
CA PHE A 215 3.69 2.17 -20.32
C PHE A 215 4.29 0.84 -19.84
N LYS A 216 4.40 -0.17 -20.72
CA LYS A 216 5.14 -1.41 -20.42
C LYS A 216 6.58 -1.15 -19.96
N ARG A 217 7.28 -0.18 -20.58
CA ARG A 217 8.63 0.21 -20.17
C ARG A 217 8.65 0.89 -18.80
N ARG A 218 7.68 1.79 -18.55
CA ARG A 218 7.53 2.46 -17.25
C ARG A 218 7.20 1.46 -16.13
N THR A 219 6.41 0.43 -16.43
CA THR A 219 6.06 -0.64 -15.48
C THR A 219 7.29 -1.38 -14.96
N GLN A 220 8.25 -1.69 -15.84
CA GLN A 220 9.49 -2.32 -15.43
C GLN A 220 10.25 -1.44 -14.43
N PHE A 221 10.34 -0.14 -14.70
CA PHE A 221 10.97 0.83 -13.80
C PHE A 221 10.26 0.89 -12.44
N ILE A 222 8.93 0.94 -12.40
CA ILE A 222 8.13 0.95 -11.16
C ILE A 222 8.47 -0.27 -10.29
N LEU A 223 8.50 -1.46 -10.88
CA LEU A 223 8.81 -2.69 -10.14
C LEU A 223 10.27 -2.77 -9.70
N GLU A 224 11.21 -2.25 -10.48
CA GLU A 224 12.62 -2.15 -10.06
C GLU A 224 12.78 -1.21 -8.85
N GLN A 225 12.06 -0.09 -8.84
CA GLN A 225 12.01 0.83 -7.69
C GLN A 225 11.33 0.19 -6.48
N TYR A 226 10.23 -0.55 -6.66
CA TYR A 226 9.61 -1.33 -5.60
C TYR A 226 10.65 -2.21 -4.87
N ILE A 227 11.46 -2.95 -5.64
CA ILE A 227 12.47 -3.86 -5.10
C ILE A 227 13.59 -3.09 -4.38
N SER A 228 13.90 -1.87 -4.82
CA SER A 228 14.91 -1.02 -4.20
C SER A 228 14.43 -0.48 -2.84
N LEU A 229 13.15 -0.12 -2.74
CA LEU A 229 12.51 0.44 -1.55
C LEU A 229 12.04 -0.61 -0.52
N GLN A 230 12.33 -1.90 -0.77
CA GLN A 230 11.90 -3.03 0.06
C GLN A 230 12.17 -2.90 1.57
N GLU A 231 13.23 -2.16 1.95
CA GLU A 231 13.68 -1.97 3.33
C GLU A 231 13.01 -0.79 4.05
N ILE A 232 12.27 0.06 3.32
CA ILE A 232 11.66 1.29 3.85
C ILE A 232 10.23 1.06 4.33
N PHE A 233 9.51 0.12 3.71
CA PHE A 233 8.13 -0.18 4.09
C PHE A 233 8.07 -1.09 5.31
N THR A 234 7.38 -0.64 6.35
CA THR A 234 7.01 -1.47 7.51
C THR A 234 5.64 -2.09 7.28
N ASP A 235 5.55 -3.41 7.48
CA ASP A 235 4.30 -4.19 7.42
C ASP A 235 3.39 -3.96 8.64
N GLN A 236 3.78 -3.05 9.54
CA GLN A 236 2.97 -2.69 10.68
C GLN A 236 1.67 -2.04 10.20
N GLU A 237 0.57 -2.75 10.44
CA GLU A 237 -0.77 -2.23 10.22
C GLU A 237 -0.99 -0.99 11.08
N ILE A 238 -1.57 0.04 10.47
CA ILE A 238 -1.98 1.21 11.22
C ILE A 238 -3.23 0.80 11.98
N PRO A 239 -3.27 0.94 13.32
CA PRO A 239 -4.45 0.59 14.09
C PRO A 239 -5.65 1.41 13.60
N TYR A 240 -6.81 0.75 13.48
CA TYR A 240 -8.06 1.42 13.19
C TYR A 240 -8.43 2.34 14.36
N VAL A 241 -8.89 3.55 14.04
CA VAL A 241 -9.43 4.49 15.05
C VAL A 241 -10.65 3.88 15.76
N GLU A 242 -11.50 3.15 15.05
CA GLU A 242 -12.65 2.46 15.63
C GLU A 242 -12.40 0.95 15.68
N ASP A 243 -12.25 0.40 16.89
CA ASP A 243 -12.01 -1.03 17.10
C ASP A 243 -13.31 -1.84 17.15
N LYS A 244 -14.26 -1.55 16.26
CA LYS A 244 -15.55 -2.25 16.16
C LYS A 244 -15.91 -2.54 14.71
N ILE A 245 -16.67 -3.61 14.49
CA ILE A 245 -17.35 -3.94 13.24
C ILE A 245 -18.86 -3.91 13.47
N ARG A 246 -19.59 -3.21 12.60
CA ARG A 246 -21.04 -3.23 12.52
C ARG A 246 -21.48 -4.18 11.40
N ILE A 247 -22.51 -4.97 11.63
CA ILE A 247 -23.10 -5.86 10.61
C ILE A 247 -24.44 -5.30 10.17
N ASP A 248 -24.57 -5.09 8.87
CA ASP A 248 -25.73 -4.44 8.24
C ASP A 248 -26.58 -5.43 7.43
N TYR A 249 -25.98 -6.53 6.97
CA TYR A 249 -26.66 -7.59 6.24
C TYR A 249 -26.01 -8.94 6.50
N ILE A 250 -26.83 -10.00 6.55
CA ILE A 250 -26.40 -11.39 6.62
C ILE A 250 -27.15 -12.18 5.54
N GLY A 251 -26.41 -12.83 4.66
CA GLY A 251 -26.93 -13.72 3.63
C GLY A 251 -26.35 -15.13 3.76
N LEU A 252 -27.16 -16.16 3.54
CA LEU A 252 -26.72 -17.53 3.37
C LEU A 252 -27.26 -18.03 2.02
N SER A 253 -26.37 -18.52 1.16
CA SER A 253 -26.74 -19.08 -0.12
C SER A 253 -26.23 -20.51 -0.28
N SER A 254 -26.87 -21.26 -1.18
CA SER A 254 -26.40 -22.57 -1.64
C SER A 254 -26.60 -22.67 -3.14
N MET A 255 -25.56 -23.01 -3.91
CA MET A 255 -25.63 -23.18 -5.37
C MET A 255 -26.33 -22.01 -6.12
N SER A 256 -26.09 -20.76 -5.70
CA SER A 256 -26.74 -19.53 -6.24
C SER A 256 -28.24 -19.40 -5.92
N ILE A 257 -28.68 -20.05 -4.83
CA ILE A 257 -30.00 -19.86 -4.23
C ILE A 257 -29.81 -19.23 -2.86
N GLY A 258 -30.28 -17.99 -2.68
CA GLY A 258 -30.38 -17.34 -1.39
C GLY A 258 -31.39 -18.05 -0.49
N VAL A 259 -30.91 -18.73 0.57
CA VAL A 259 -31.77 -19.42 1.55
C VAL A 259 -32.03 -18.59 2.79
N ILE A 260 -31.14 -17.64 3.09
CA ILE A 260 -31.35 -16.60 4.10
C ILE A 260 -30.87 -15.29 3.52
N SER A 261 -31.71 -14.27 3.62
CA SER A 261 -31.33 -12.88 3.38
C SER A 261 -31.90 -12.10 4.56
N LEU A 262 -31.06 -11.34 5.25
CA LEU A 262 -31.44 -10.63 6.46
C LEU A 262 -30.80 -9.25 6.47
N LEU A 263 -31.63 -8.25 6.19
CA LEU A 263 -31.26 -6.84 6.27
C LEU A 263 -31.44 -6.37 7.71
N LEU A 264 -30.32 -6.00 8.34
CA LEU A 264 -30.27 -5.56 9.74
C LEU A 264 -30.33 -4.04 9.86
N SER A 265 -29.98 -3.29 8.80
CA SER A 265 -29.99 -1.82 8.76
C SER A 265 -30.35 -1.32 7.36
N GLU A 266 -31.46 -0.59 7.23
CA GLU A 266 -31.84 0.06 5.95
C GLU A 266 -31.20 1.43 5.77
N LYS A 267 -30.99 2.19 6.85
CA LYS A 267 -30.53 3.59 6.77
C LYS A 267 -29.09 3.74 6.30
N GLU A 268 -28.30 2.68 6.39
CA GLU A 268 -26.86 2.76 6.23
C GLU A 268 -26.40 2.24 4.87
N LEU A 269 -27.23 1.46 4.15
CA LEU A 269 -26.91 0.91 2.84
C LEU A 269 -27.63 1.69 1.74
N ASN A 270 -26.96 1.89 0.60
CA ASN A 270 -27.54 2.62 -0.53
C ASN A 270 -28.22 1.63 -1.48
N ILE A 271 -29.44 1.21 -1.17
CA ILE A 271 -30.13 0.18 -1.96
C ILE A 271 -31.35 0.79 -2.63
N ASP A 272 -31.19 1.13 -3.89
CA ASP A 272 -32.31 1.51 -4.75
C ASP A 272 -33.03 0.24 -5.24
N VAL A 273 -34.32 0.17 -4.96
CA VAL A 273 -35.22 -0.89 -5.45
C VAL A 273 -36.14 -0.33 -6.54
N PRO A 274 -36.38 -1.06 -7.64
CA PRO A 274 -37.32 -0.63 -8.67
C PRO A 274 -38.76 -0.85 -8.20
N GLY A 275 -39.63 0.13 -8.44
CA GLY A 275 -41.05 0.06 -8.15
C GLY A 275 -41.49 0.93 -6.98
N GLU A 276 -42.81 1.10 -6.85
CA GLU A 276 -43.45 1.70 -5.69
C GLU A 276 -44.05 0.57 -4.85
N PHE A 277 -43.79 0.60 -3.54
CA PHE A 277 -44.24 -0.44 -2.61
C PHE A 277 -45.21 0.17 -1.60
N ASP A 278 -46.41 -0.39 -1.52
CA ASP A 278 -47.43 0.04 -0.55
C ASP A 278 -47.12 -0.46 0.87
N ASN A 279 -46.36 -1.56 0.98
CA ASN A 279 -46.02 -2.22 2.23
C ASN A 279 -44.49 -2.15 2.48
N PRO A 280 -44.04 -1.60 3.62
CA PRO A 280 -42.62 -1.56 3.99
C PRO A 280 -41.94 -2.93 4.08
N GLU A 281 -42.67 -3.99 4.45
CA GLU A 281 -42.08 -5.34 4.51
C GLU A 281 -41.80 -5.90 3.10
N ASP A 282 -42.64 -5.59 2.12
CA ASP A 282 -42.44 -6.01 0.73
C ASP A 282 -41.23 -5.27 0.12
N GLU A 283 -41.09 -3.98 0.43
CA GLU A 283 -39.92 -3.19 0.04
C GLU A 283 -38.62 -3.77 0.63
N LYS A 284 -38.66 -4.15 1.91
CA LYS A 284 -37.52 -4.76 2.61
C LYS A 284 -37.17 -6.13 2.03
N GLU A 285 -38.15 -6.98 1.73
CA GLU A 285 -37.93 -8.27 1.08
C GLU A 285 -37.31 -8.10 -0.31
N MET A 286 -37.75 -7.08 -1.07
CA MET A 286 -37.14 -6.73 -2.35
C MET A 286 -35.69 -6.27 -2.19
N LYS A 287 -35.39 -5.41 -1.20
CA LYS A 287 -34.01 -4.99 -0.87
C LYS A 287 -33.13 -6.19 -0.53
N GLU A 288 -33.61 -7.09 0.33
CA GLU A 288 -32.92 -8.33 0.71
C GLU A 288 -32.62 -9.21 -0.51
N SER A 289 -33.60 -9.37 -1.41
CA SER A 289 -33.47 -10.16 -2.64
C SER A 289 -32.44 -9.56 -3.60
N MET A 290 -32.51 -8.24 -3.84
CA MET A 290 -31.57 -7.54 -4.71
C MET A 290 -30.15 -7.56 -4.16
N LEU A 291 -29.96 -7.37 -2.85
CA LEU A 291 -28.66 -7.50 -2.21
C LEU A 291 -28.07 -8.89 -2.43
N THR A 292 -28.86 -9.93 -2.17
CA THR A 292 -28.44 -11.33 -2.35
C THR A 292 -27.98 -11.57 -3.78
N ALA A 293 -28.79 -11.20 -4.76
CA ALA A 293 -28.47 -11.38 -6.17
C ALA A 293 -27.19 -10.65 -6.59
N LYS A 294 -27.01 -9.39 -6.15
CA LYS A 294 -25.80 -8.62 -6.46
C LYS A 294 -24.55 -9.24 -5.81
N ILE A 295 -24.64 -9.69 -4.56
CA ILE A 295 -23.54 -10.33 -3.83
C ILE A 295 -23.14 -11.65 -4.49
N GLU A 296 -24.12 -12.48 -4.88
CA GLU A 296 -23.88 -13.72 -5.59
C GLU A 296 -23.27 -13.49 -6.96
N ALA A 297 -23.75 -12.48 -7.70
CA ALA A 297 -23.17 -12.10 -8.99
C ALA A 297 -21.69 -11.70 -8.85
N ILE A 298 -21.31 -10.96 -7.80
CA ILE A 298 -19.91 -10.66 -7.51
C ILE A 298 -19.11 -11.94 -7.27
N ALA A 299 -19.61 -12.83 -6.40
CA ALA A 299 -18.90 -14.06 -6.04
C ALA A 299 -18.71 -14.98 -7.25
N ALA A 300 -19.77 -15.21 -8.03
CA ALA A 300 -19.74 -16.04 -9.23
C ALA A 300 -18.82 -15.46 -10.31
N ASN A 301 -18.90 -14.15 -10.58
CA ASN A 301 -18.00 -13.49 -11.52
C ASN A 301 -16.53 -13.56 -11.07
N THR A 302 -16.28 -13.43 -9.76
CA THR A 302 -14.93 -13.55 -9.22
C THR A 302 -14.39 -14.97 -9.37
N GLN A 303 -15.19 -15.98 -9.02
CA GLN A 303 -14.82 -17.38 -9.15
C GLN A 303 -14.60 -17.79 -10.61
N GLY A 304 -15.51 -17.42 -11.51
CA GLY A 304 -15.40 -17.74 -12.94
C GLY A 304 -14.17 -17.14 -13.61
N ASN A 305 -13.77 -15.92 -13.23
CA ASN A 305 -12.63 -15.24 -13.85
C ASN A 305 -11.27 -15.54 -13.20
N THR A 306 -11.25 -15.98 -11.94
CA THR A 306 -9.99 -16.14 -11.17
C THR A 306 -9.72 -17.56 -10.69
N GLY A 307 -10.72 -18.44 -10.69
CA GLY A 307 -10.65 -19.75 -10.02
C GLY A 307 -10.48 -19.63 -8.50
N ALA A 308 -10.79 -18.47 -7.93
CA ALA A 308 -10.67 -18.16 -6.50
C ALA A 308 -11.95 -17.50 -6.00
N THR A 309 -12.28 -17.73 -4.74
CA THR A 309 -13.42 -17.09 -4.10
C THR A 309 -12.98 -15.83 -3.35
N PRO A 310 -13.76 -14.75 -3.37
CA PRO A 310 -13.46 -13.59 -2.55
C PRO A 310 -13.66 -13.95 -1.09
N ARG A 311 -12.66 -13.69 -0.23
CA ARG A 311 -12.83 -13.74 1.23
C ARG A 311 -13.47 -12.46 1.74
N TRP A 312 -13.03 -11.32 1.20
CA TRP A 312 -13.65 -10.03 1.43
C TRP A 312 -13.34 -9.05 0.30
N ILE A 313 -14.22 -8.08 0.12
CA ILE A 313 -14.09 -6.92 -0.75
C ILE A 313 -14.29 -5.69 0.12
N ALA A 314 -13.41 -4.71 -0.01
CA ALA A 314 -13.41 -3.49 0.79
C ALA A 314 -13.66 -2.26 -0.09
N VAL A 315 -14.60 -1.43 0.36
CA VAL A 315 -14.90 -0.12 -0.21
C VAL A 315 -14.55 0.93 0.85
N LYS A 316 -13.88 1.99 0.41
CA LYS A 316 -13.41 3.07 1.27
C LYS A 316 -14.42 4.20 1.27
N LEU A 317 -14.91 4.56 2.46
CA LEU A 317 -15.83 5.70 2.65
C LEU A 317 -15.07 6.99 2.95
N GLY A 318 -13.88 6.89 3.54
CA GLY A 318 -13.10 8.03 3.99
C GLY A 318 -11.79 7.64 4.66
N PHE A 319 -11.23 8.53 5.46
CA PHE A 319 -10.01 8.24 6.21
C PHE A 319 -10.28 7.16 7.28
N GLN A 320 -9.67 5.98 7.10
CA GLN A 320 -9.85 4.79 7.95
C GLN A 320 -11.29 4.27 8.12
N ASN A 321 -12.24 4.77 7.33
CA ASN A 321 -13.61 4.27 7.33
C ASN A 321 -13.83 3.37 6.11
N TYR A 322 -14.23 2.12 6.37
CA TYR A 322 -14.35 1.08 5.37
C TYR A 322 -15.62 0.27 5.58
N ARG A 323 -16.20 -0.15 4.45
CA ARG A 323 -17.22 -1.19 4.40
C ARG A 323 -16.68 -2.42 3.69
N PHE A 324 -17.22 -3.57 4.08
CA PHE A 324 -16.79 -4.86 3.58
C PHE A 324 -17.97 -5.71 3.20
N LEU A 325 -17.82 -6.36 2.05
CA LEU A 325 -18.56 -7.56 1.72
C LEU A 325 -17.65 -8.75 2.02
N THR A 326 -18.03 -9.61 2.97
CA THR A 326 -17.23 -10.76 3.38
C THR A 326 -17.92 -12.05 3.00
N PHE A 327 -17.15 -13.08 2.63
CA PHE A 327 -17.67 -14.41 2.31
C PHE A 327 -16.97 -15.48 3.13
N LYS A 328 -17.72 -16.51 3.48
CA LYS A 328 -17.21 -17.73 4.11
C LYS A 328 -17.92 -18.94 3.49
N LYS A 329 -17.13 -19.83 2.89
CA LYS A 329 -17.60 -21.11 2.36
C LYS A 329 -17.77 -22.10 3.52
N TYR A 330 -18.89 -22.80 3.52
CA TYR A 330 -19.19 -23.93 4.39
C TYR A 330 -19.20 -25.23 3.56
N GLU A 331 -19.37 -26.36 4.23
CA GLU A 331 -19.59 -27.64 3.57
C GLU A 331 -20.85 -27.61 2.69
N ASN A 332 -20.96 -28.56 1.75
CA ASN A 332 -22.12 -28.70 0.86
C ASN A 332 -22.44 -27.43 0.03
N ASP A 333 -21.41 -26.68 -0.36
CA ASP A 333 -21.50 -25.48 -1.20
C ASP A 333 -22.44 -24.39 -0.67
N TYR A 334 -22.50 -24.24 0.66
CA TYR A 334 -23.10 -23.08 1.29
C TYR A 334 -22.12 -21.93 1.42
N PHE A 335 -22.60 -20.70 1.25
CA PHE A 335 -21.81 -19.49 1.38
C PHE A 335 -22.51 -18.49 2.30
N LEU A 336 -21.85 -18.14 3.41
CA LEU A 336 -22.25 -17.00 4.23
C LEU A 336 -21.67 -15.74 3.61
N SER A 337 -22.51 -14.75 3.38
CA SER A 337 -22.12 -13.40 2.99
C SER A 337 -22.57 -12.39 4.04
N MET A 338 -21.77 -11.37 4.29
CA MET A 338 -22.13 -10.29 5.23
C MET A 338 -21.71 -8.94 4.68
N LEU A 339 -22.56 -7.92 4.87
CA LEU A 339 -22.17 -6.52 4.71
C LEU A 339 -21.86 -5.93 6.07
N SER A 340 -20.73 -5.23 6.16
CA SER A 340 -20.22 -4.72 7.43
C SER A 340 -19.45 -3.41 7.28
N GLU A 341 -19.34 -2.65 8.36
CA GLU A 341 -18.58 -1.40 8.44
C GLU A 341 -17.64 -1.42 9.65
N GLY A 342 -16.41 -0.90 9.50
CA GLY A 342 -15.46 -0.69 10.60
C GLY A 342 -14.20 -1.56 10.55
N ASN A 343 -13.83 -2.21 11.64
CA ASN A 343 -12.62 -3.02 11.73
C ASN A 343 -12.87 -4.47 11.29
N LEU A 344 -12.49 -4.79 10.04
CA LEU A 344 -12.59 -6.14 9.47
C LEU A 344 -11.91 -7.21 10.33
N GLY A 345 -10.88 -6.87 11.12
CA GLY A 345 -10.21 -7.81 12.03
C GLY A 345 -11.12 -8.41 13.11
N LYS A 346 -12.33 -7.88 13.29
CA LYS A 346 -13.35 -8.40 14.22
C LYS A 346 -14.37 -9.33 13.57
N ILE A 347 -14.33 -9.54 12.24
CA ILE A 347 -15.32 -10.36 11.54
C ILE A 347 -15.35 -11.80 12.03
N THR A 348 -14.20 -12.36 12.43
CA THR A 348 -14.09 -13.72 12.97
C THR A 348 -14.93 -13.91 14.23
N GLN A 349 -15.09 -12.89 15.06
CA GLN A 349 -15.94 -12.95 16.26
C GLN A 349 -17.43 -13.06 15.91
N VAL A 350 -17.83 -12.46 14.80
CA VAL A 350 -19.20 -12.57 14.27
C VAL A 350 -19.41 -13.96 13.67
N GLU A 351 -18.41 -14.47 12.96
CA GLU A 351 -18.43 -15.83 12.42
C GLU A 351 -18.50 -16.89 13.54
N GLU A 352 -17.71 -16.76 14.61
CA GLU A 352 -17.74 -17.64 15.79
C GLU A 352 -19.11 -17.67 16.48
N LEU A 353 -19.84 -16.54 16.47
CA LEU A 353 -21.21 -16.47 17.00
C LEU A 353 -22.23 -17.19 16.10
N LEU A 354 -22.04 -17.13 14.78
CA LEU A 354 -22.95 -17.66 13.78
C LEU A 354 -22.72 -19.14 13.47
N ASP A 355 -21.46 -19.58 13.46
CA ASP A 355 -21.02 -20.92 13.05
C ASP A 355 -21.82 -22.05 13.72
N PRO A 356 -22.01 -22.08 15.07
CA PRO A 356 -22.74 -23.17 15.71
C PRO A 356 -24.21 -23.26 15.32
N LYS A 357 -24.78 -22.17 14.78
CA LYS A 357 -26.18 -22.10 14.35
C LYS A 357 -26.31 -22.45 12.86
N ILE A 358 -25.42 -21.93 12.03
CA ILE A 358 -25.38 -22.20 10.58
C ILE A 358 -25.04 -23.66 10.31
N SER A 359 -24.04 -24.22 11.00
CA SER A 359 -23.62 -25.62 10.77
C SER A 359 -24.72 -26.65 11.01
N LYS A 360 -25.78 -26.31 11.77
CA LYS A 360 -26.94 -27.20 11.97
C LYS A 360 -27.80 -27.36 10.73
N VAL A 361 -27.77 -26.41 9.81
CA VAL A 361 -28.61 -26.40 8.58
C VAL A 361 -27.80 -26.63 7.31
N THR A 362 -26.47 -26.56 7.38
CA THR A 362 -25.56 -26.75 6.22
C THR A 362 -24.91 -28.13 6.17
N GLY A 363 -25.28 -29.06 7.07
CA GLY A 363 -24.69 -30.41 7.14
C GLY A 363 -25.08 -31.33 5.97
N THR A 364 -26.08 -30.93 5.17
CA THR A 364 -26.51 -31.64 3.96
C THR A 364 -26.72 -30.67 2.81
N VAL A 365 -26.58 -31.14 1.57
CA VAL A 365 -26.90 -30.39 0.35
C VAL A 365 -28.34 -29.85 0.40
N PHE A 366 -28.53 -28.62 -0.08
CA PHE A 366 -29.84 -27.99 -0.11
C PHE A 366 -30.81 -28.77 -1.01
N SER A 367 -31.99 -29.09 -0.47
CA SER A 367 -33.01 -29.90 -1.15
C SER A 367 -34.31 -29.13 -1.46
N GLY A 368 -34.30 -27.80 -1.32
CA GLY A 368 -35.49 -26.96 -1.52
C GLY A 368 -36.34 -26.72 -0.25
N ASN A 369 -36.03 -27.38 0.86
CA ASN A 369 -36.76 -27.16 2.12
C ASN A 369 -36.26 -25.90 2.86
N LEU A 370 -37.04 -24.82 2.79
CA LEU A 370 -36.73 -23.54 3.44
C LEU A 370 -37.05 -23.49 4.94
N LYS A 371 -37.85 -24.42 5.48
CA LYS A 371 -38.29 -24.40 6.89
C LYS A 371 -37.14 -24.26 7.90
N PRO A 372 -36.07 -25.08 7.87
CA PRO A 372 -34.95 -24.94 8.81
C PRO A 372 -34.22 -23.60 8.69
N PHE A 373 -34.17 -23.04 7.48
CA PHE A 373 -33.54 -21.75 7.21
C PHE A 373 -34.38 -20.58 7.71
N ASN A 374 -35.71 -20.63 7.59
CA ASN A 374 -36.62 -19.63 8.14
C ASN A 374 -36.58 -19.58 9.68
N GLU A 375 -36.50 -20.74 10.32
CA GLU A 375 -36.29 -20.83 11.77
C GLU A 375 -34.95 -20.23 12.20
N LEU A 376 -33.89 -20.48 11.42
CA LEU A 376 -32.58 -19.89 11.66
C LEU A 376 -32.59 -18.37 11.44
N LYS A 377 -33.17 -17.88 10.33
CA LYS A 377 -33.34 -16.44 10.02
C LYS A 377 -33.99 -15.72 11.19
N THR A 378 -35.06 -16.29 11.75
CA THR A 378 -35.76 -15.72 12.91
C THR A 378 -34.88 -15.64 14.16
N LYS A 379 -34.08 -16.67 14.44
CA LYS A 379 -33.15 -16.69 15.59
C LYS A 379 -32.04 -15.65 15.41
N VAL A 380 -31.40 -15.63 14.26
CA VAL A 380 -30.33 -14.67 13.93
C VAL A 380 -30.86 -13.23 13.97
N SER A 381 -32.05 -12.98 13.42
CA SER A 381 -32.70 -11.66 13.50
C SER A 381 -32.87 -11.17 14.93
N LYS A 382 -33.29 -12.04 15.86
CA LYS A 382 -33.41 -11.70 17.29
C LYS A 382 -32.07 -11.40 17.95
N ASP A 383 -31.01 -12.14 17.62
CA ASP A 383 -29.69 -11.91 18.17
C ASP A 383 -29.13 -10.54 17.73
N PHE A 384 -29.24 -10.24 16.44
CA PHE A 384 -28.71 -9.02 15.86
C PHE A 384 -29.61 -7.79 16.06
N GLY A 385 -30.90 -7.96 16.30
CA GLY A 385 -31.82 -6.87 16.68
C GLY A 385 -31.38 -6.14 17.95
N ASN A 386 -30.73 -6.85 18.89
CA ASN A 386 -30.22 -6.28 20.14
C ASN A 386 -28.76 -5.82 20.05
N ARG A 387 -27.99 -6.32 19.07
CA ARG A 387 -26.54 -6.04 18.94
C ARG A 387 -26.07 -6.19 17.50
N ARG A 388 -25.72 -5.07 16.87
CA ARG A 388 -25.11 -5.03 15.52
C ARG A 388 -23.62 -4.68 15.52
N LYS A 389 -23.08 -4.15 16.63
CA LYS A 389 -21.67 -3.71 16.76
C LYS A 389 -20.85 -4.68 17.63
N PHE A 390 -19.64 -5.00 17.20
CA PHE A 390 -18.74 -5.97 17.82
C PHE A 390 -17.30 -5.44 17.85
N PRO A 391 -16.53 -5.55 18.94
CA PRO A 391 -16.85 -6.06 20.27
C PRO A 391 -17.68 -5.03 21.08
N PRO A 392 -18.39 -5.48 22.13
CA PRO A 392 -17.69 -5.79 23.37
C PRO A 392 -17.92 -7.26 23.76
N PHE A 393 -17.08 -8.17 23.28
CA PHE A 393 -16.94 -9.46 23.95
C PHE A 393 -15.93 -9.29 25.06
N ASN A 394 -16.41 -9.33 26.30
CA ASN A 394 -15.57 -9.73 27.42
C ASN A 394 -15.70 -11.27 27.48
N PHE A 395 -14.75 -11.99 26.89
CA PHE A 395 -14.77 -13.45 26.82
C PHE A 395 -14.70 -14.13 28.21
N ASP A 396 -14.36 -13.38 29.25
CA ASP A 396 -14.22 -13.85 30.64
C ASP A 396 -15.51 -14.39 31.28
N ARG A 397 -16.69 -14.25 30.65
CA ARG A 397 -17.96 -14.76 31.19
C ARG A 397 -18.44 -16.10 30.62
N ILE A 398 -17.86 -16.60 29.53
CA ILE A 398 -18.34 -17.85 28.89
C ILE A 398 -17.57 -19.08 29.38
N LEU A 399 -16.34 -18.92 29.88
CA LEU A 399 -15.55 -20.03 30.45
C LEU A 399 -15.90 -20.41 31.90
N LEU A 400 -16.84 -19.72 32.55
CA LEU A 400 -17.27 -20.01 33.94
C LEU A 400 -18.60 -20.77 34.05
N ARG A 401 -19.07 -21.39 32.97
CA ARG A 401 -20.21 -22.33 33.04
C ARG A 401 -19.90 -23.61 32.27
N ILE A 402 -19.00 -24.40 32.83
CA ILE A 402 -19.04 -25.85 32.71
C ILE A 402 -19.39 -26.35 34.12
N PRO A 403 -20.46 -27.16 34.30
CA PRO A 403 -20.79 -27.74 35.60
C PRO A 403 -19.69 -28.70 36.10
#